data_AF-A0A842LMB7-F1
#
_entry.id   AF-A0A842LMB7-F1
#
_cell.length_a   1.000
_cell.length_b   1.000
_cell.length_c   1.000
_cell.angle_alpha   90.00
_cell.angle_beta   90.00
_cell.angle_gamma   90.00
#
_symmetry.space_group_name_H-M   'P 1'
#
loop_
_entity.id
_entity.type
_entity.pdbx_description
1 polymer ?
#
loop_
_entity_poly.entity_id
_entity_poly.type
_entity_poly.pdbx_seq_one_letter_code
_entity_poly.pdbx_strand_id
1 'polypeptide(L)'
;MPKKAKKKKEGRISRPSWLSRLRQALLIFFLATQPLFFSAWNTEYGYTKSVYTLVLVSIILILWAWEILRSRETKVELSWLSPILPALLLAAFLSLTGQTPACTVLQSAVLILFFGFIFFLILNAPEQSHPWILGALVFSGCLNALLGLLQYLGIVSGGPGGRGPSAMIATMGNQQFLAGFLSYLILPGLIFLRAKKGWII
;
A
#
# COMPACT_ATOMS: atom_id res chain seq x y z
N MET A 1 29.04 -49.44 16.94
CA MET A 1 28.29 -48.28 17.48
C MET A 1 27.58 -47.57 16.33
N PRO A 2 26.24 -47.64 16.20
CA PRO A 2 25.54 -46.94 15.13
C PRO A 2 25.35 -45.46 15.48
N LYS A 3 25.72 -44.58 14.54
CA LYS A 3 25.59 -43.11 14.63
C LYS A 3 24.10 -42.73 14.73
N LYS A 4 23.70 -42.09 15.85
CA LYS A 4 22.35 -41.52 16.02
C LYS A 4 22.09 -40.46 14.95
N ALA A 5 21.11 -40.72 14.09
CA ALA A 5 20.61 -39.76 13.13
C ALA A 5 20.05 -38.51 13.86
N LYS A 6 20.62 -37.35 13.59
CA LYS A 6 20.11 -36.04 14.03
C LYS A 6 18.74 -35.83 13.38
N LYS A 7 17.67 -35.99 14.16
CA LYS A 7 16.32 -35.53 13.78
C LYS A 7 16.40 -34.04 13.42
N LYS A 8 16.25 -33.72 12.13
CA LYS A 8 15.94 -32.37 11.65
C LYS A 8 14.66 -31.95 12.38
N LYS A 9 14.76 -30.95 13.26
CA LYS A 9 13.59 -30.26 13.83
C LYS A 9 12.89 -29.59 12.65
N GLU A 10 11.83 -30.23 12.15
CA GLU A 10 10.84 -29.56 11.32
C GLU A 10 10.40 -28.31 12.08
N GLY A 11 10.58 -27.16 11.43
CA GLY A 11 10.22 -25.87 12.00
C GLY A 11 8.75 -25.90 12.37
N ARG A 12 8.45 -25.78 13.67
CA ARG A 12 7.09 -25.50 14.13
C ARG A 12 6.60 -24.28 13.36
N ILE A 13 5.58 -24.45 12.54
CA ILE A 13 4.81 -23.36 11.96
C ILE A 13 4.22 -22.61 13.16
N SER A 14 4.89 -21.52 13.55
CA SER A 14 4.44 -20.64 14.63
C SER A 14 3.09 -20.08 14.19
N ARG A 15 2.05 -20.32 14.99
CA ARG A 15 0.73 -19.77 14.72
C ARG A 15 0.84 -18.24 14.68
N PRO A 16 0.25 -17.56 13.68
CA PRO A 16 0.33 -16.11 13.60
C PRO A 16 -0.26 -15.50 14.86
N SER A 17 0.46 -14.56 15.46
CA SER A 17 0.02 -13.84 16.65
C SER A 17 -1.29 -13.08 16.36
N TRP A 18 -2.10 -12.85 17.40
CA TRP A 18 -3.29 -12.01 17.29
C TRP A 18 -2.98 -10.63 16.67
N LEU A 19 -1.85 -10.04 17.05
CA LEU A 19 -1.38 -8.75 16.51
C LEU A 19 -1.13 -8.82 15.02
N SER A 20 -0.52 -9.91 14.53
CA SER A 20 -0.29 -10.15 13.10
C SER A 20 -1.59 -10.20 12.32
N ARG A 21 -2.60 -10.91 12.87
CA ARG A 21 -3.92 -11.02 12.24
C ARG A 21 -4.63 -9.66 12.20
N LEU A 22 -4.57 -8.90 13.30
CA LEU A 22 -5.14 -7.56 13.35
C LEU A 22 -4.46 -6.61 12.34
N ARG A 23 -3.12 -6.63 12.29
CA ARG A 23 -2.32 -5.87 11.31
C ARG A 23 -2.76 -6.17 9.88
N GLN A 24 -2.89 -7.45 9.53
CA GLN A 24 -3.32 -7.89 8.20
C GLN A 24 -4.76 -7.50 7.90
N ALA A 25 -5.67 -7.70 8.86
CA ALA A 25 -7.08 -7.33 8.70
C ALA A 25 -7.21 -5.82 8.45
N LEU A 26 -6.47 -4.99 9.19
CA LEU A 26 -6.43 -3.55 8.97
C LEU A 26 -5.82 -3.16 7.62
N LEU A 27 -4.77 -3.84 7.17
CA LEU A 27 -4.19 -3.63 5.84
C LEU A 27 -5.20 -3.96 4.73
N ILE A 28 -5.84 -5.13 4.81
CA ILE A 28 -6.87 -5.57 3.85
C ILE A 28 -8.04 -4.59 3.85
N PHE A 29 -8.51 -4.20 5.04
CA PHE A 29 -9.58 -3.21 5.20
C PHE A 29 -9.20 -1.87 4.58
N PHE A 30 -7.99 -1.38 4.86
CA PHE A 30 -7.46 -0.15 4.29
C PHE A 30 -7.48 -0.19 2.76
N LEU A 31 -6.89 -1.24 2.16
CA LEU A 31 -6.82 -1.40 0.71
C LEU A 31 -8.20 -1.50 0.06
N ALA A 32 -9.12 -2.25 0.68
CA ALA A 32 -10.47 -2.47 0.16
C ALA A 32 -11.36 -1.22 0.25
N THR A 33 -11.18 -0.40 1.28
CA THR A 33 -12.06 0.76 1.53
C THR A 33 -11.54 2.07 0.94
N GLN A 34 -10.29 2.13 0.45
CA GLN A 34 -9.76 3.33 -0.24
C GLN A 34 -10.70 3.96 -1.28
N PRO A 35 -11.38 3.20 -2.17
CA PRO A 35 -12.26 3.78 -3.19
C PRO A 35 -13.43 4.58 -2.61
N LEU A 36 -13.95 4.14 -1.46
CA LEU A 36 -15.07 4.79 -0.79
C LEU A 36 -14.66 6.18 -0.30
N PHE A 37 -13.50 6.27 0.34
CA PHE A 37 -12.93 7.53 0.81
C PHE A 37 -12.43 8.41 -0.33
N PHE A 38 -12.16 7.83 -1.50
CA PHE A 38 -11.76 8.56 -2.70
C PHE A 38 -12.93 9.02 -3.58
N SER A 39 -14.15 8.63 -3.25
CA SER A 39 -15.37 8.98 -3.96
C SER A 39 -15.77 10.45 -3.82
N ALA A 40 -16.63 10.89 -4.76
CA ALA A 40 -17.14 12.26 -4.85
C ALA A 40 -17.96 12.73 -3.63
N TRP A 41 -18.58 11.79 -2.91
CA TRP A 41 -19.42 12.08 -1.76
C TRP A 41 -18.64 12.61 -0.56
N ASN A 42 -17.30 12.51 -0.60
CA ASN A 42 -16.43 13.08 0.41
C ASN A 42 -15.89 14.43 -0.09
N THR A 43 -16.67 15.48 0.15
CA THR A 43 -16.50 16.82 -0.44
C THR A 43 -15.26 17.57 0.05
N GLU A 44 -14.64 17.15 1.16
CA GLU A 44 -13.32 17.61 1.60
C GLU A 44 -12.21 16.78 0.93
N TYR A 45 -12.12 16.94 -0.39
CA TYR A 45 -11.39 16.05 -1.29
C TYR A 45 -9.93 15.77 -0.90
N GLY A 46 -9.22 16.73 -0.29
CA GLY A 46 -7.83 16.55 0.13
C GLY A 46 -7.67 16.09 1.58
N TYR A 47 -8.47 16.65 2.49
CA TYR A 47 -8.24 16.52 3.93
C TYR A 47 -8.63 15.12 4.42
N THR A 48 -9.83 14.66 4.12
CA THR A 48 -10.32 13.37 4.63
C THR A 48 -9.53 12.19 4.08
N LYS A 49 -9.12 12.24 2.80
CA LYS A 49 -8.29 11.20 2.17
C LYS A 49 -6.92 11.07 2.83
N SER A 50 -6.30 12.22 3.11
CA SER A 50 -5.00 12.30 3.74
C SER A 50 -5.07 11.84 5.19
N VAL A 51 -6.05 12.34 5.96
CA VAL A 51 -6.26 11.93 7.37
C VAL A 51 -6.53 10.44 7.46
N TYR A 52 -7.46 9.91 6.66
CA TYR A 52 -7.77 8.48 6.61
C TYR A 52 -6.51 7.63 6.35
N THR A 53 -5.74 8.00 5.33
CA THR A 53 -4.52 7.26 4.95
C THR A 53 -3.45 7.36 6.02
N LEU A 54 -3.16 8.56 6.51
CA LEU A 54 -2.13 8.80 7.52
C LEU A 54 -2.46 8.07 8.82
N VAL A 55 -3.70 8.17 9.31
CA VAL A 55 -4.12 7.55 10.56
C VAL A 55 -4.05 6.03 10.47
N LEU A 56 -4.67 5.42 9.44
CA LEU A 56 -4.69 3.96 9.33
C LEU A 56 -3.30 3.37 9.10
N VAL A 57 -2.51 3.94 8.20
CA VAL A 57 -1.15 3.46 7.95
C VAL A 57 -0.29 3.62 9.21
N SER A 58 -0.42 4.72 9.94
CA SER A 58 0.30 4.91 11.22
C SER A 58 -0.08 3.86 12.26
N ILE A 59 -1.38 3.54 12.42
CA ILE A 59 -1.84 2.49 13.33
C ILE A 59 -1.25 1.13 12.92
N ILE A 60 -1.30 0.79 11.63
CA ILE A 60 -0.76 -0.48 11.12
C ILE A 60 0.75 -0.56 11.34
N LEU A 61 1.48 0.55 11.16
CA LEU A 61 2.92 0.64 11.42
C LEU A 61 3.24 0.50 12.91
N ILE A 62 2.47 1.12 13.80
CA ILE A 62 2.65 0.96 15.26
C ILE A 62 2.45 -0.50 15.65
N LEU A 63 1.40 -1.16 15.13
CA LEU A 63 1.16 -2.58 15.36
C LEU A 63 2.31 -3.45 14.84
N TRP A 64 2.87 -3.11 13.67
CA TRP A 64 4.00 -3.83 13.10
C TRP A 64 5.28 -3.63 13.93
N ALA A 65 5.58 -2.41 14.34
CA ALA A 65 6.69 -2.12 15.23
C ALA A 65 6.54 -2.90 16.55
N TRP A 66 5.35 -2.91 17.14
CA TRP A 66 5.06 -3.68 18.35
C TRP A 66 5.26 -5.19 18.16
N GLU A 67 4.83 -5.72 17.01
CA GLU A 67 5.04 -7.12 16.65
C GLU A 67 6.53 -7.46 16.57
N ILE A 68 7.34 -6.61 15.93
CA ILE A 68 8.79 -6.76 15.80
C ILE A 68 9.46 -6.70 17.19
N LEU A 69 9.13 -5.70 18.01
CA LEU A 69 9.66 -5.54 19.36
C LEU A 69 9.40 -6.78 20.23
N ARG A 70 8.20 -7.36 20.13
CA ARG A 70 7.82 -8.54 20.92
C ARG A 70 8.47 -9.84 20.42
N SER A 71 8.66 -9.96 19.11
CA SER A 71 9.13 -11.21 18.49
C SER A 71 10.65 -11.36 18.57
N ARG A 72 11.41 -10.27 18.79
CA ARG A 72 12.90 -10.21 18.82
C ARG A 72 13.61 -10.80 17.59
N GLU A 73 12.87 -11.32 16.62
CA GLU A 73 13.36 -11.75 15.32
C GLU A 73 13.00 -10.67 14.28
N THR A 74 14.00 -9.91 13.87
CA THR A 74 13.89 -8.90 12.80
C THR A 74 14.16 -9.53 11.44
N LYS A 75 13.23 -10.37 10.96
CA LYS A 75 13.24 -10.80 9.56
C LYS A 75 12.34 -9.87 8.75
N VAL A 76 12.92 -8.77 8.28
CA VAL A 76 12.27 -7.89 7.30
C VAL A 76 12.64 -8.40 5.92
N GLU A 77 11.65 -8.89 5.18
CA GLU A 77 11.83 -9.24 3.78
C GLU A 77 12.00 -7.94 2.99
N LEU A 78 13.11 -7.86 2.24
CA LEU A 78 13.42 -6.80 1.29
C LEU A 78 13.20 -7.35 -0.13
N SER A 79 12.77 -6.47 -1.02
CA SER A 79 12.57 -6.78 -2.44
C SER A 79 13.64 -6.08 -3.25
N TRP A 80 13.88 -6.54 -4.48
CA TRP A 80 14.73 -5.84 -5.44
C TRP A 80 14.23 -4.41 -5.76
N LEU A 81 12.94 -4.12 -5.49
CA LEU A 81 12.35 -2.78 -5.62
C LEU A 81 12.64 -1.88 -4.41
N SER A 82 13.14 -2.42 -3.29
CA SER A 82 13.42 -1.64 -2.08
C SER A 82 14.38 -0.46 -2.28
N PRO A 83 15.40 -0.50 -3.18
CA PRO A 83 16.24 0.66 -3.49
C PRO A 83 15.52 1.81 -4.20
N ILE A 84 14.33 1.58 -4.78
CA ILE A 84 13.56 2.65 -5.44
C ILE A 84 13.09 3.70 -4.43
N LEU A 85 12.72 3.27 -3.22
CA LEU A 85 12.25 4.17 -2.17
C LEU A 85 13.32 5.22 -1.78
N PRO A 86 14.55 4.85 -1.39
CA PRO A 86 15.59 5.84 -1.10
C PRO A 86 15.98 6.65 -2.34
N ALA A 87 15.91 6.09 -3.55
CA ALA A 87 16.16 6.85 -4.78
C ALA A 87 15.11 7.94 -5.02
N LEU A 88 13.83 7.65 -4.79
CA LEU A 88 12.74 8.63 -4.88
C LEU A 88 12.84 9.70 -3.80
N LEU A 89 13.23 9.32 -2.56
CA LEU A 89 13.50 10.29 -1.50
C LEU A 89 14.67 11.20 -1.86
N LEU A 90 15.76 10.63 -2.37
CA LEU A 90 16.90 11.41 -2.84
C LEU A 90 16.50 12.37 -3.95
N ALA A 91 15.71 11.93 -4.93
CA ALA A 91 15.20 12.78 -6.00
C ALA A 91 14.32 13.92 -5.46
N ALA A 92 13.45 13.64 -4.48
CA ALA A 92 12.65 14.67 -3.81
C ALA A 92 13.54 15.71 -3.12
N PHE A 93 14.56 15.28 -2.37
CA PHE A 93 15.48 16.23 -1.73
C PHE A 93 16.36 16.99 -2.72
N LEU A 94 16.78 16.35 -3.81
CA LEU A 94 17.51 17.02 -4.90
C LEU A 94 16.67 18.11 -5.55
N SER A 95 15.33 18.00 -5.57
CA SER A 95 14.46 19.04 -6.13
C SER A 95 14.51 20.37 -5.36
N LEU A 96 15.03 20.39 -4.12
CA LEU A 96 15.32 21.62 -3.38
C LEU A 96 16.36 22.48 -4.12
N THR A 97 17.31 21.85 -4.82
CA THR A 97 18.32 22.57 -5.60
C THR A 97 17.72 23.32 -6.79
N GLY A 98 16.57 22.86 -7.29
CA GLY A 98 15.82 23.49 -8.38
C GLY A 98 14.85 24.59 -7.94
N GLN A 99 15.07 25.22 -6.78
CA GLN A 99 14.19 26.26 -6.21
C GLN A 99 12.75 25.80 -5.90
N THR A 100 12.52 24.49 -5.79
CA THR A 100 11.21 23.98 -5.35
C THR A 100 10.98 24.38 -3.89
N PRO A 101 9.80 24.93 -3.52
CA PRO A 101 9.51 25.27 -2.14
C PRO A 101 9.72 24.09 -1.19
N ALA A 102 10.43 24.31 -0.08
CA ALA A 102 10.76 23.26 0.88
C ALA A 102 9.53 22.55 1.45
N CYS A 103 8.41 23.28 1.63
CA CYS A 103 7.15 22.72 2.08
C CYS A 103 6.62 21.64 1.10
N THR A 104 6.66 21.91 -0.21
CA THR A 104 6.24 20.98 -1.25
C THR A 104 7.13 19.75 -1.29
N VAL A 105 8.44 19.93 -1.10
CA VAL A 105 9.40 18.82 -1.04
C VAL A 105 9.12 17.93 0.17
N LEU A 106 8.94 18.52 1.36
CA LEU A 106 8.63 17.77 2.57
C LEU A 106 7.30 17.01 2.44
N GLN A 107 6.26 17.65 1.91
CA GLN A 107 4.98 16.99 1.66
C GLN A 107 5.13 15.78 0.72
N SER A 108 5.90 15.94 -0.35
CA SER A 108 6.17 14.87 -1.31
C SER A 108 7.01 13.74 -0.69
N ALA A 109 8.04 14.07 0.10
CA ALA A 109 8.87 13.09 0.80
C ALA A 109 8.06 12.28 1.81
N VAL A 110 7.17 12.91 2.58
CA VAL A 110 6.25 12.22 3.50
C VAL A 110 5.34 11.28 2.72
N LEU A 111 4.78 11.73 1.60
CA LEU A 111 3.92 10.89 0.76
C LEU A 111 4.69 9.67 0.21
N ILE A 112 5.92 9.86 -0.29
CA ILE A 112 6.82 8.78 -0.73
C ILE A 112 7.08 7.80 0.41
N LEU A 113 7.38 8.28 1.62
CA LEU A 113 7.58 7.43 2.80
C LEU A 113 6.35 6.59 3.12
N PHE A 114 5.16 7.19 3.15
CA PHE A 114 3.92 6.45 3.41
C PHE A 114 3.63 5.39 2.35
N PHE A 115 3.89 5.67 1.07
CA PHE A 115 3.81 4.66 0.02
C PHE A 115 4.84 3.54 0.20
N GLY A 116 6.07 3.90 0.56
CA GLY A 116 7.12 2.93 0.92
C GLY A 116 6.71 2.03 2.10
N PHE A 117 6.07 2.60 3.12
CA PHE A 117 5.58 1.85 4.26
C PHE A 117 4.46 0.87 3.88
N ILE A 118 3.50 1.29 3.06
CA ILE A 118 2.47 0.37 2.52
C ILE A 118 3.13 -0.75 1.73
N PHE A 119 4.11 -0.43 0.88
CA PHE A 119 4.88 -1.43 0.15
C PHE A 119 5.57 -2.44 1.09
N PHE A 120 6.23 -1.99 2.16
CA PHE A 120 6.84 -2.88 3.14
C PHE A 120 5.83 -3.72 3.90
N LEU A 121 4.65 -3.16 4.23
CA LEU A 121 3.57 -3.89 4.89
C LEU A 121 3.03 -5.03 4.02
N ILE A 122 2.88 -4.79 2.71
CA ILE A 122 2.46 -5.80 1.73
C ILE A 122 3.56 -6.86 1.56
N LEU A 123 4.82 -6.43 1.42
CA LEU A 123 5.96 -7.34 1.24
C LEU A 123 6.14 -8.27 2.45
N ASN A 124 5.97 -7.74 3.66
CA ASN A 124 6.09 -8.47 4.93
C ASN A 124 4.75 -9.05 5.42
N ALA A 125 3.78 -9.22 4.51
CA ALA A 125 2.55 -9.93 4.80
C ALA A 125 2.79 -11.44 4.67
N PRO A 126 2.28 -12.28 5.58
CA PRO A 126 2.43 -13.73 5.45
C PRO A 126 1.69 -14.25 4.22
N GLU A 127 2.18 -15.35 3.68
CA GLU A 127 1.65 -15.98 2.46
C GLU A 127 0.15 -16.27 2.53
N GLN A 128 -0.33 -16.63 3.73
CA GLN A 128 -1.75 -16.89 4.00
C GLN A 128 -2.66 -15.68 3.74
N SER A 129 -2.13 -14.46 3.86
CA SER A 129 -2.87 -13.22 3.60
C SER A 129 -2.77 -12.71 2.15
N HIS A 130 -1.88 -13.28 1.33
CA HIS A 130 -1.67 -12.79 -0.04
C HIS A 130 -2.94 -12.82 -0.91
N PRO A 131 -3.76 -13.90 -0.90
CA PRO A 131 -5.01 -13.92 -1.66
C PRO A 131 -5.98 -12.83 -1.22
N TRP A 132 -6.02 -12.50 0.07
CA TRP A 132 -6.89 -11.47 0.62
C TRP A 132 -6.41 -10.06 0.29
N ILE A 133 -5.09 -9.83 0.30
CA ILE A 133 -4.49 -8.57 -0.12
C ILE A 133 -4.73 -8.35 -1.61
N LEU A 134 -4.47 -9.35 -2.44
CA LEU A 134 -4.76 -9.31 -3.88
C LEU A 134 -6.24 -9.12 -4.15
N GLY A 135 -7.10 -9.87 -3.44
CA GLY A 135 -8.56 -9.74 -3.54
C GLY A 135 -9.02 -8.33 -3.16
N ALA A 136 -8.49 -7.74 -2.10
CA ALA A 136 -8.79 -6.37 -1.69
C ALA A 136 -8.33 -5.35 -2.73
N LEU A 137 -7.14 -5.52 -3.31
CA LEU A 137 -6.64 -4.65 -4.38
C LEU A 137 -7.48 -4.76 -5.64
N VAL A 138 -7.87 -5.98 -6.05
CA VAL A 138 -8.75 -6.20 -7.21
C VAL A 138 -10.13 -5.62 -6.97
N PHE A 139 -10.70 -5.86 -5.79
CA PHE A 139 -11.97 -5.28 -5.39
C PHE A 139 -11.91 -3.75 -5.43
N SER A 140 -10.85 -3.17 -4.86
CA SER A 140 -10.60 -1.73 -4.86
C SER A 140 -10.44 -1.18 -6.29
N GLY A 141 -9.70 -1.92 -7.12
CA GLY A 141 -9.61 -1.86 -8.59
C GLY A 141 -10.94 -1.65 -9.28
N CYS A 142 -11.77 -2.68 -9.17
CA CYS A 142 -13.09 -2.77 -9.77
C CYS A 142 -14.01 -1.66 -9.25
N LEU A 143 -13.98 -1.36 -7.95
CA LEU A 143 -14.83 -0.33 -7.37
C LEU A 143 -14.45 1.07 -7.86
N ASN A 144 -13.16 1.39 -7.94
CA ASN A 144 -12.70 2.65 -8.53
C ASN A 144 -13.04 2.75 -10.03
N ALA A 145 -12.89 1.67 -10.80
CA ALA A 145 -13.26 1.65 -12.21
C ALA A 145 -14.78 1.84 -12.41
N LEU A 146 -15.59 1.17 -11.58
CA LEU A 146 -17.05 1.31 -11.60
C LEU A 146 -17.46 2.74 -11.23
N LEU A 147 -16.89 3.32 -10.18
CA LEU A 147 -17.17 4.70 -9.78
C LEU A 147 -16.75 5.71 -10.86
N GLY A 148 -15.59 5.50 -11.51
CA GLY A 148 -15.15 6.29 -12.65
C GLY A 148 -16.11 6.20 -13.84
N LEU A 149 -16.59 4.99 -14.15
CA LEU A 149 -17.59 4.78 -15.20
C LEU A 149 -18.92 5.47 -14.88
N LEU A 150 -19.40 5.36 -13.63
CA LEU A 150 -20.64 6.01 -13.20
C LEU A 150 -20.54 7.54 -13.24
N GLN A 151 -19.37 8.10 -12.91
CA GLN A 151 -19.07 9.54 -13.08
C GLN A 151 -19.02 9.93 -14.55
N TYR A 152 -18.38 9.14 -15.40
CA TYR A 152 -18.33 9.37 -16.85
C TYR A 152 -19.73 9.41 -17.47
N LEU A 153 -20.62 8.51 -17.04
CA LEU A 153 -22.01 8.46 -17.50
C LEU A 153 -22.90 9.57 -16.88
N GLY A 154 -22.40 10.28 -15.87
CA GLY A 154 -23.14 11.30 -15.13
C GLY A 154 -24.26 10.76 -14.26
N ILE A 155 -24.19 9.48 -13.88
CA ILE A 155 -25.12 8.85 -12.92
C ILE A 155 -24.75 9.27 -11.50
N VAL A 156 -23.44 9.43 -11.25
CA VAL A 156 -22.88 9.85 -9.98
C VAL A 156 -22.25 11.23 -10.13
N SER A 157 -22.45 12.09 -9.13
CA SER A 157 -21.83 13.41 -9.07
C SER A 157 -20.30 13.29 -9.17
N GLY A 158 -19.73 14.12 -10.03
CA GLY A 158 -18.33 14.06 -10.40
C GLY A 158 -17.70 15.45 -10.48
N GLY A 159 -16.62 15.57 -11.26
CA GLY A 159 -16.01 16.85 -11.59
C GLY A 159 -16.96 17.81 -12.32
N PRO A 160 -16.57 19.10 -12.43
CA PRO A 160 -17.36 20.11 -13.12
C PRO A 160 -17.50 19.74 -14.61
N GLY A 161 -18.67 19.26 -15.01
CA GLY A 161 -18.92 18.81 -16.38
C GLY A 161 -20.14 17.91 -16.57
N GLY A 162 -20.65 17.28 -15.52
CA GLY A 162 -21.89 16.48 -15.55
C GLY A 162 -21.76 15.13 -16.24
N ARG A 163 -21.15 15.04 -17.43
CA ARG A 163 -20.85 13.80 -18.18
C ARG A 163 -19.50 13.88 -18.91
N GLY A 164 -18.96 12.72 -19.27
CA GLY A 164 -17.74 12.60 -20.06
C GLY A 164 -16.46 12.70 -19.23
N PRO A 165 -15.29 12.86 -19.88
CA PRO A 165 -14.00 12.84 -19.20
C PRO A 165 -13.83 13.90 -18.10
N SER A 166 -14.43 15.08 -18.28
CA SER A 166 -14.41 16.18 -17.31
C SER A 166 -15.25 15.91 -16.05
N ALA A 167 -16.22 15.00 -16.13
CA ALA A 167 -17.01 14.58 -14.98
C ALA A 167 -16.27 13.57 -14.10
N MET A 168 -15.20 12.95 -14.57
CA MET A 168 -14.42 12.05 -13.74
C MET A 168 -13.49 12.85 -12.82
N ILE A 169 -13.59 12.63 -11.51
CA ILE A 169 -12.78 13.38 -10.52
C ILE A 169 -11.32 12.96 -10.61
N ALA A 170 -10.35 13.82 -10.28
CA ALA A 170 -8.92 13.56 -10.48
C ALA A 170 -8.43 12.16 -10.07
N THR A 171 -8.91 11.51 -9.01
CA THR A 171 -8.53 10.11 -8.68
C THR A 171 -9.03 9.05 -9.67
N MET A 172 -10.09 9.33 -10.43
CA MET A 172 -10.78 8.41 -11.36
C MET A 172 -10.78 8.89 -12.83
N GLY A 173 -10.54 10.19 -13.05
CA GLY A 173 -10.57 10.86 -14.35
C GLY A 173 -9.24 11.36 -14.86
N ASN A 174 -8.26 11.50 -13.97
CA ASN A 174 -6.88 11.71 -14.39
C ASN A 174 -6.25 10.35 -14.64
N GLN A 175 -5.89 10.09 -15.89
CA GLN A 175 -5.20 8.87 -16.32
C GLN A 175 -3.96 8.58 -15.47
N GLN A 176 -3.26 9.61 -14.97
CA GLN A 176 -2.08 9.46 -14.11
C GLN A 176 -2.41 8.92 -12.72
N PHE A 177 -3.53 9.35 -12.12
CA PHE A 177 -3.95 8.86 -10.81
C PHE A 177 -4.60 7.47 -10.90
N LEU A 178 -5.33 7.17 -11.98
CA LEU A 178 -5.81 5.81 -12.26
C LEU A 178 -4.64 4.87 -12.56
N ALA A 179 -3.65 5.29 -13.34
CA ALA A 179 -2.43 4.51 -13.56
C ALA A 179 -1.64 4.32 -12.26
N GLY A 180 -1.55 5.34 -11.41
CA GLY A 180 -1.01 5.23 -10.07
C GLY A 180 -1.78 4.23 -9.21
N PHE A 181 -3.11 4.24 -9.28
CA PHE A 181 -3.95 3.28 -8.57
C PHE A 181 -3.81 1.84 -9.10
N LEU A 182 -3.76 1.66 -10.42
CA LEU A 182 -3.49 0.39 -11.08
C LEU A 182 -2.05 -0.11 -10.82
N SER A 183 -1.11 0.80 -10.55
CA SER A 183 0.22 0.39 -10.09
C SER A 183 0.17 -0.28 -8.72
N TYR A 184 -0.79 0.08 -7.84
CA TYR A 184 -1.04 -0.65 -6.59
C TYR A 184 -1.65 -2.04 -6.81
N LEU A 185 -2.14 -2.36 -8.01
CA LEU A 185 -2.60 -3.71 -8.38
C LEU A 185 -1.47 -4.56 -8.95
N ILE A 186 -0.73 -4.01 -9.91
CA ILE A 186 0.31 -4.72 -10.65
C ILE A 186 1.55 -4.94 -9.77
N LEU A 187 1.93 -3.94 -8.97
CA LEU A 187 3.18 -3.97 -8.20
C LEU A 187 3.14 -5.03 -7.08
N PRO A 188 2.06 -5.17 -6.28
CA PRO A 188 1.89 -6.30 -5.37
C PRO A 188 1.84 -7.65 -6.07
N GLY A 189 1.17 -7.75 -7.22
CA GLY A 189 1.19 -8.97 -8.05
C GLY A 189 2.61 -9.37 -8.46
N LEU A 190 3.42 -8.42 -8.95
CA LEU A 190 4.82 -8.66 -9.30
C LEU A 190 5.70 -8.97 -8.08
N ILE A 191 5.44 -8.35 -6.94
CA ILE A 191 6.11 -8.65 -5.67
C ILE A 191 5.86 -10.11 -5.28
N PHE A 192 4.61 -10.55 -5.27
CA PHE A 192 4.28 -11.93 -4.91
C PHE A 192 4.81 -12.96 -5.93
N LEU A 193 4.92 -12.58 -7.21
CA LEU A 193 5.46 -13.46 -8.27
C LEU A 193 7.00 -13.54 -8.31
N ARG A 194 7.73 -12.46 -7.96
CA ARG A 194 9.18 -12.36 -8.20
C ARG A 194 10.03 -11.84 -7.03
N ALA A 195 9.47 -11.20 -6.01
CA ALA A 195 10.26 -10.51 -4.99
C ALA A 195 10.77 -11.37 -3.84
N LYS A 196 10.25 -12.60 -3.63
CA LYS A 196 10.77 -13.49 -2.57
C LYS A 196 12.17 -14.06 -2.85
N LYS A 197 12.82 -13.69 -3.95
CA LYS A 197 14.22 -14.03 -4.24
C LYS A 197 15.14 -12.85 -3.87
N GLY A 198 15.61 -12.86 -2.62
CA GLY A 198 16.72 -12.03 -2.09
C GLY A 198 16.22 -10.77 -1.38
N TRP A 199 16.66 -10.42 -0.17
CA TRP A 199 17.92 -10.70 0.52
C TRP A 199 17.67 -11.27 1.92
N ILE A 200 18.50 -12.24 2.35
CA ILE A 200 18.61 -12.62 3.77
C ILE A 200 19.66 -11.68 4.35
N ILE A 201 19.26 -10.80 5.26
CA ILE A 201 20.19 -10.09 6.16
C ILE A 201 20.11 -10.79 7.52
#